data_AF-K1YJV5-F1
#
_entry.id   AF-K1YJV5-F1
#
_cell.length_a   1.000
_cell.length_b   1.000
_cell.length_c   1.000
_cell.angle_alpha   90.00
_cell.angle_beta   90.00
_cell.angle_gamma   90.00
#
_symmetry.space_group_name_H-M   'P 1'
#
loop_
_entity.id
_entity.type
_entity.pdbx_description
1 polymer ?
#
loop_
_entity_poly.entity_id
_entity_poly.type
_entity_poly.pdbx_seq_one_letter_code
_entity_poly.pdbx_strand_id
1 'polypeptide(L)' 'MISINNQCIGCGMCQSIIDTVFKVEGIPAKVIRQPKTPEEEKLCEQAIESCPTHAILNDANMKMAA' A
#
# COMPACT_ATOMS: atom_id res chain seq x y z
N MET A 1 9.18 2.84 5.40
CA MET A 1 7.98 2.27 6.05
C MET A 1 6.77 2.49 5.17
N ILE A 2 5.89 1.50 5.02
CA ILE A 2 4.69 1.60 4.18
C ILE A 2 3.47 2.04 5.00
N SER A 3 2.67 2.94 4.44
CA SER A 3 1.42 3.46 5.03
C SER A 3 0.35 3.73 3.97
N ILE A 4 -0.89 3.94 4.40
CA ILE A 4 -2.03 4.27 3.53
C ILE A 4 -2.70 5.55 4.05
N ASN A 5 -2.86 6.55 3.19
CA ASN A 5 -3.47 7.82 3.53
C ASN A 5 -5.00 7.84 3.26
N ASN A 6 -5.64 8.98 3.51
CA ASN A 6 -7.09 9.17 3.37
C ASN A 6 -7.60 9.24 1.91
N GLN A 7 -6.72 9.23 0.90
CA GLN A 7 -7.10 9.16 -0.51
C GLN A 7 -7.44 7.72 -0.93
N CYS A 8 -7.27 6.75 -0.03
CA CYS A 8 -7.69 5.38 -0.27
C CYS A 8 -9.20 5.30 -0.46
N ILE A 9 -9.62 4.58 -1.51
CA ILE A 9 -11.03 4.33 -1.82
C ILE A 9 -11.45 2.87 -1.60
N GLY A 10 -10.58 2.06 -0.99
CA GLY A 10 -10.88 0.65 -0.70
C GLY A 10 -11.00 -0.25 -1.94
N CYS A 11 -10.34 0.09 -3.06
CA CYS A 11 -10.48 -0.65 -4.33
C CYS A 11 -10.01 -2.12 -4.30
N GLY A 12 -9.24 -2.54 -3.29
CA GLY A 12 -8.78 -3.93 -3.17
C GLY A 12 -7.48 -4.27 -3.90
N MET A 13 -6.96 -3.40 -4.78
CA MET A 13 -5.78 -3.71 -5.61
C MET A 13 -4.56 -4.14 -4.79
N CYS A 14 -4.25 -3.42 -3.71
CA CYS A 14 -3.10 -3.73 -2.85
C CYS A 14 -3.22 -5.10 -2.16
N GLN A 15 -4.42 -5.48 -1.72
CA GLN A 15 -4.67 -6.79 -1.12
C GLN A 15 -4.56 -7.90 -2.18
N SER A 16 -5.01 -7.66 -3.42
CA SER A 16 -4.87 -8.64 -4.50
C SER A 16 -3.42 -8.91 -4.91
N ILE A 17 -2.52 -7.92 -4.71
CA ILE A 17 -1.08 -8.06 -5.00
C ILE A 17 -0.36 -8.74 -3.84
N ILE A 18 -0.62 -8.33 -2.60
CA ILE A 18 0.03 -8.89 -1.41
C ILE A 18 -0.88 -8.77 -0.18
N ASP A 19 -1.77 -9.75 -0.03
CA ASP A 19 -2.75 -9.86 1.06
C ASP A 19 -2.10 -10.04 2.45
N THR A 20 -0.86 -10.53 2.48
CA THR A 20 -0.11 -10.69 3.72
C THR A 20 0.39 -9.37 4.31
N VAL A 21 0.37 -8.27 3.55
CA VAL A 21 0.78 -6.91 3.97
C VAL A 21 -0.41 -5.95 3.99
N PHE A 22 -1.34 -6.05 3.03
CA PHE A 22 -2.50 -5.16 2.92
C PHE A 22 -3.82 -5.90 3.11
N LYS A 23 -4.73 -5.29 3.87
CA LYS A 23 -6.09 -5.81 4.07
C LYS A 23 -7.14 -4.72 3.87
N VAL A 24 -8.18 -5.01 3.11
CA VAL A 24 -9.34 -4.14 2.93
C VAL A 24 -10.47 -4.63 3.84
N GLU A 25 -10.50 -4.08 5.06
CA GLU A 25 -11.59 -4.26 6.04
C GLU A 25 -12.36 -2.96 6.28
N GLY A 26 -11.99 -1.89 5.58
CA GLY A 26 -12.52 -0.56 5.72
C GLY A 26 -11.83 0.40 4.75
N ILE A 27 -12.19 1.69 4.86
CA ILE A 27 -11.58 2.78 4.09
C ILE A 27 -11.01 3.80 5.09
N PRO A 28 -9.69 4.03 5.10
CA PRO A 28 -8.67 3.43 4.22
C PRO A 28 -8.44 1.93 4.50
N ALA A 29 -7.89 1.24 3.51
CA ALA A 29 -7.32 -0.09 3.70
C ALA A 29 -6.18 -0.05 4.73
N LYS A 30 -5.85 -1.19 5.34
CA LYS A 30 -4.88 -1.29 6.43
C LYS A 30 -3.61 -2.01 6.00
N VAL A 31 -2.47 -1.53 6.51
CA VAL A 31 -1.20 -2.27 6.50
C VAL A 31 -1.19 -3.17 7.73
N ILE A 32 -1.34 -4.48 7.55
CA ILE A 32 -1.43 -5.44 8.66
C ILE A 32 -0.04 -5.82 9.22
N ARG A 33 1.01 -5.68 8.41
CA ARG A 33 2.43 -5.77 8.80
C ARG A 33 3.30 -5.13 7.73
N GLN A 34 4.53 -4.79 8.07
CA GLN A 34 5.53 -4.37 7.09
C GLN A 34 6.06 -5.59 6.29
N PRO A 35 6.53 -5.40 5.05
CA PRO A 35 7.23 -6.44 4.30
C PRO A 35 8.49 -6.88 5.07
N LYS A 36 8.82 -8.16 4.98
CA LYS A 36 9.94 -8.80 5.69
C LYS A 36 11.00 -9.39 4.77
N THR A 37 10.70 -9.52 3.48
CA THR A 37 11.62 -10.07 2.48
C THR A 37 11.73 -9.13 1.28
N PRO A 38 12.82 -9.20 0.51
CA PRO A 38 12.98 -8.42 -0.72
C PRO A 38 11.86 -8.68 -1.75
N GLU A 39 11.30 -9.88 -1.77
CA GLU A 39 10.16 -10.21 -2.64
C GLU A 39 8.90 -9.48 -2.21
N GLU A 40 8.64 -9.41 -0.90
CA GLU A 40 7.50 -8.65 -0.36
C GLU A 40 7.67 -7.15 -0.56
N GLU A 41 8.88 -6.62 -0.47
CA GLU A 41 9.20 -5.22 -0.79
C GLU A 41 8.87 -4.90 -2.25
N LYS A 42 9.27 -5.76 -3.19
CA LYS A 42 8.92 -5.60 -4.63
C LYS A 42 7.41 -5.66 -4.88
N LEU A 43 6.71 -6.59 -4.23
CA LEU A 43 5.25 -6.67 -4.34
C LEU A 43 4.57 -5.43 -3.76
N CYS A 44 5.14 -4.86 -2.69
CA CYS A 44 4.66 -3.60 -2.13
C CYS A 44 4.90 -2.41 -3.07
N GLU A 45 6.05 -2.35 -3.74
CA GLU A 45 6.34 -1.37 -4.79
C GLU A 45 5.33 -1.48 -5.93
N GLN A 46 5.05 -2.70 -6.39
CA GLN A 46 4.01 -2.94 -7.39
C GLN A 46 2.63 -2.48 -6.91
N ALA A 47 2.27 -2.72 -5.64
CA ALA A 47 1.01 -2.26 -5.06
C ALA A 47 0.92 -0.73 -5.00
N ILE A 48 2.02 -0.05 -4.69
CA ILE A 48 2.13 1.41 -4.70
C ILE A 48 1.86 1.96 -6.10
N GLU A 49 2.53 1.43 -7.13
CA GLU A 49 2.36 1.85 -8.52
C GLU A 49 0.97 1.53 -9.07
N SER A 50 0.37 0.43 -8.63
CA SER A 50 -0.96 -0.02 -9.07
C SER A 50 -2.11 0.71 -8.35
N CYS A 51 -1.84 1.52 -7.33
CA CYS A 51 -2.88 2.18 -6.56
C CYS A 51 -3.52 3.31 -7.41
N PRO A 52 -4.82 3.22 -7.76
CA PRO A 52 -5.46 4.19 -8.65
C PRO A 52 -5.51 5.62 -8.09
N THR A 53 -5.44 5.76 -6.76
CA THR A 53 -5.43 7.05 -6.08
C THR A 53 -4.07 7.40 -5.47
N HIS A 54 -3.03 6.59 -5.74
CA HIS A 54 -1.69 6.77 -5.17
C HIS A 54 -1.68 6.92 -3.63
N ALA A 55 -2.65 6.29 -2.96
CA ALA A 55 -2.85 6.42 -1.52
C ALA A 55 -1.84 5.63 -0.67
N ILE A 56 -1.04 4.76 -1.29
CA ILE A 56 -0.05 3.92 -0.61
C ILE A 56 1.30 4.65 -0.65
N LEU A 57 1.83 4.93 0.53
CA LEU A 57 3.05 5.72 0.71
C LEU A 57 4.20 4.85 1.25
N ASN A 58 5.42 5.15 0.84
CA ASN A 58 6.69 4.67 1.37
C ASN A 58 7.66 5.85 1.56
N ASP A 59 8.86 5.59 2.11
CA ASP A 59 9.84 6.64 2.39
C ASP A 59 10.29 7.39 1.12
N ALA A 60 10.18 6.76 -0.06
CA ALA A 60 10.58 7.35 -1.34
C ALA A 60 9.50 8.29 -1.91
N ASN A 61 8.22 7.93 -1.83
CA ASN A 61 7.13 8.69 -2.45
C ASN A 61 6.39 9.65 -1.47
N MET A 62 6.73 9.63 -0.17
CA MET A 62 6.21 10.58 0.83
C MET A 62 6.45 12.06 0.47
N LYS A 63 7.50 12.36 -0.31
CA LYS A 63 7.85 13.75 -0.67
C LYS A 63 6.94 14.38 -1.73
N MET A 64 6.02 13.62 -2.34
CA MET A 64 5.11 14.11 -3.38
C MET A 64 3.68 14.36 -2.87
N ALA A 65 3.38 13.99 -1.62
CA ALA A 65 2.03 14.09 -1.03
C ALA A 65 1.83 15.34 -0.15
N ALA A 66 2.72 16.33 -0.25
CA ALA A 66 2.68 17.58 0.51
C ALA A 66 1.98 18.72 -0.27
#